data_AF-A0A2V5VYJ0-F1
#
_entry.id   AF-A0A2V5VYJ0-F1
#
_cell.length_a   1.000
_cell.length_b   1.000
_cell.length_c   1.000
_cell.angle_alpha   90.00
_cell.angle_beta   90.00
_cell.angle_gamma   90.00
#
_symmetry.space_group_name_H-M   'P 1'
#
loop_
_entity.id
_entity.type
_entity.pdbx_description
1 polymer ?
#
loop_
_entity_poly.entity_id
_entity_poly.type
_entity_poly.pdbx_seq_one_letter_code
_entity_poly.pdbx_strand_id
1 'polypeptide(L)' 'MIMRTWLENLGIKQINPGAFCGAWRGGGPARECVSPIDGSVIARIREADAEDYECAVGRAREAFLK' A
#
# COMPACT_ATOMS: atom_id res chain seq x y z
N MET A 1 -5.69 27.00 9.36
CA MET A 1 -4.92 26.09 8.49
C MET A 1 -4.71 24.79 9.24
N ILE A 2 -5.25 23.66 8.77
CA ILE A 2 -4.99 22.36 9.41
C ILE A 2 -3.54 22.00 9.09
N MET A 3 -2.71 21.84 10.12
CA MET A 3 -1.31 21.46 9.96
C MET A 3 -1.25 19.95 9.71
N ARG A 4 -0.85 19.56 8.50
CA ARG A 4 -0.63 18.16 8.14
C ARG A 4 0.79 17.74 8.50
N THR A 5 0.92 16.52 9.01
CA THR A 5 2.20 15.84 9.17
C THR A 5 2.84 15.58 7.79
N TRP A 6 4.16 15.36 7.76
CA TRP A 6 4.85 15.04 6.51
C TRP A 6 4.37 13.72 5.88
N LEU A 7 3.93 12.77 6.70
CA LEU A 7 3.33 11.50 6.24
C LEU A 7 1.98 11.73 5.54
N GLU A 8 1.14 12.60 6.08
CA GLU A 8 -0.14 12.97 5.46
C GLU A 8 0.07 13.69 4.12
N ASN A 9 1.13 14.48 3.99
CA ASN A 9 1.50 15.11 2.71
C ASN A 9 1.92 14.09 1.65
N LEU A 10 2.45 12.93 2.06
CA LEU A 10 2.72 11.79 1.17
C LEU A 10 1.49 10.92 0.91
N GLY A 11 0.34 11.24 1.53
CA GLY A 11 -0.88 10.44 1.42
C GLY A 11 -0.87 9.15 2.24
N ILE A 12 0.09 8.99 3.15
CA ILE A 12 0.17 7.83 4.04
C ILE A 12 -0.94 7.91 5.09
N LYS A 13 -1.71 6.84 5.19
CA LYS A 13 -2.80 6.65 6.16
C LYS A 13 -2.37 5.65 7.23
N GLN A 14 -3.24 5.41 8.20
CA GLN A 14 -3.00 4.37 9.23
C GLN A 14 -2.95 2.95 8.64
N ILE A 15 -3.74 2.70 7.59
CA ILE A 15 -3.72 1.44 6.84
C ILE A 15 -3.63 1.79 5.35
N ASN A 16 -2.63 1.23 4.67
CA ASN A 16 -2.32 1.53 3.29
C ASN A 16 -2.41 0.25 2.44
N PRO A 17 -3.06 0.28 1.28
CA PRO A 17 -3.02 -0.82 0.31
C PRO A 17 -1.57 -1.06 -0.18
N GLY A 18 -1.15 -2.32 -0.24
CA GLY A 18 0.23 -2.72 -0.55
C GLY A 18 0.50 -3.00 -2.03
N ALA A 19 -0.53 -3.08 -2.86
CA ALA A 19 -0.39 -3.27 -4.31
C ALA A 19 -1.13 -2.19 -5.09
N PHE A 20 -0.55 -1.81 -6.24
CA PHE A 20 -1.18 -0.91 -7.19
C PHE A 20 -1.02 -1.46 -8.60
N CYS A 21 -2.14 -1.63 -9.31
CA CYS A 21 -2.15 -2.04 -10.70
C CYS A 21 -3.06 -1.16 -11.55
N GLY A 22 -3.16 0.13 -11.23
CA GLY A 22 -4.15 1.08 -11.79
C GLY A 22 -5.39 1.24 -10.91
N ALA A 23 -5.45 0.50 -9.80
CA ALA A 23 -6.29 0.72 -8.63
C ALA A 23 -5.51 0.18 -7.43
N TRP A 24 -5.70 0.78 -6.27
CA TRP A 24 -5.07 0.32 -5.03
C TRP A 24 -5.73 -0.98 -4.52
N ARG A 25 -4.91 -1.91 -4.03
CA ARG A 25 -5.29 -3.28 -3.67
C ARG A 25 -4.57 -3.77 -2.40
N GLY A 26 -5.12 -4.78 -1.75
CA GLY A 26 -4.62 -5.32 -0.48
C GLY A 26 -5.65 -6.18 0.25
N GLY A 27 -5.97 -7.34 -0.31
CA GLY A 27 -6.85 -8.38 0.26
C GLY A 27 -6.17 -9.24 1.33
N GLY A 28 -4.83 -9.20 1.39
CA GLY A 28 -4.03 -9.94 2.35
C GLY A 28 -4.04 -9.37 3.78
N PRO A 29 -3.22 -9.97 4.67
CA PRO A 29 -3.09 -9.54 6.05
C PRO A 29 -2.51 -8.12 6.16
N ALA A 30 -2.84 -7.43 7.25
CA ALA A 30 -2.20 -6.17 7.58
C ALA A 30 -0.87 -6.43 8.30
N ARG A 31 0.20 -5.78 7.85
CA ARG A 31 1.54 -5.83 8.44
C ARG A 31 1.96 -4.44 8.95
N GLU A 32 2.53 -4.39 10.13
CA GLU A 32 3.06 -3.16 10.73
C GLU A 32 4.38 -2.74 10.10
N CYS A 33 4.52 -1.44 9.83
CA CYS A 33 5.79 -0.79 9.53
C CYS A 33 6.31 -0.17 10.82
N VAL A 34 7.34 -0.80 11.38
CA VAL A 34 7.89 -0.43 12.70
C VAL A 34 9.16 0.39 12.52
N SER A 35 9.27 1.48 13.26
CA SER A 35 10.47 2.33 13.31
C SER A 35 11.62 1.58 13.97
N PRO A 36 12.81 1.46 13.33
CA PRO A 36 13.98 0.87 13.97
C PRO A 36 14.61 1.79 15.03
N ILE A 37 14.16 3.04 15.14
CA ILE A 37 14.70 4.03 16.09
C ILE A 37 14.20 3.73 17.51
N ASP A 38 12.92 3.40 17.64
CA ASP A 38 12.23 3.31 18.93
C ASP A 38 11.16 2.20 19.02
N GLY A 39 10.98 1.41 17.96
CA GLY A 39 9.96 0.35 17.92
C GLY A 39 8.53 0.86 17.76
N SER A 40 8.31 2.16 17.54
CA SER A 40 6.96 2.69 17.30
C SER A 40 6.39 2.23 15.96
N VAL A 41 5.07 2.01 15.91
CA VAL A 41 4.37 1.69 14.66
C VAL A 41 4.11 2.98 13.90
N ILE A 42 4.64 3.06 12.68
CA ILE A 42 4.46 4.22 11.78
C ILE A 42 3.09 4.15 11.11
N ALA A 43 2.78 2.99 10.50
CA ALA A 43 1.53 2.70 9.83
C ALA A 43 1.41 1.18 9.56
N ARG A 44 0.30 0.74 8.96
CA ARG A 44 0.12 -0.63 8.46
C ARG A 44 0.00 -0.67 6.95
N ILE A 45 0.45 -1.76 6.35
CA ILE A 45 0.24 -2.08 4.93
C ILE A 45 -0.65 -3.32 4.85
N ARG A 46 -1.70 -3.27 4.03
CA ARG A 46 -2.47 -4.44 3.60
C ARG A 46 -1.71 -5.12 2.48
N GLU A 47 -1.08 -6.26 2.76
CA GLU A 47 -0.33 -7.01 1.77
C GLU A 47 -1.25 -7.52 0.65
N ALA A 48 -0.68 -7.78 -0.52
CA ALA A 48 -1.41 -8.41 -1.62
C ALA A 48 -1.67 -9.88 -1.29
N ASP A 49 -2.85 -10.37 -1.63
CA ASP A 49 -3.10 -11.81 -1.69
C ASP A 49 -2.89 -12.36 -3.12
N ALA A 50 -3.25 -13.63 -3.33
CA ALA A 50 -3.12 -14.27 -4.63
C ALA A 50 -3.99 -13.62 -5.71
N GLU A 51 -5.20 -13.17 -5.38
CA GLU A 51 -6.10 -12.52 -6.34
C GLU A 51 -5.57 -11.14 -6.77
N ASP A 52 -5.06 -10.36 -5.81
CA ASP A 52 -4.40 -9.09 -6.08
C ASP A 52 -3.19 -9.26 -6.99
N TYR A 53 -2.38 -10.31 -6.77
CA TYR A 53 -1.24 -10.65 -7.61
C TYR A 53 -1.67 -10.97 -9.05
N GLU A 54 -2.63 -11.89 -9.24
CA GLU A 54 -3.11 -12.26 -10.57
C GLU A 54 -3.68 -11.05 -11.31
N CYS A 55 -4.44 -10.19 -10.61
CA CYS A 55 -4.95 -8.96 -11.20
C CYS A 55 -3.82 -8.00 -11.60
N ALA A 56 -2.78 -7.85 -10.76
CA ALA A 56 -1.65 -6.99 -11.05
C ALA A 56 -0.87 -7.46 -12.28
N VAL A 57 -0.58 -8.76 -12.37
CA VAL A 57 0.09 -9.36 -13.53
C VAL A 57 -0.76 -9.22 -14.80
N GLY A 58 -2.07 -9.50 -14.71
CA GLY A 58 -3.00 -9.36 -15.83
C GLY A 58 -3.03 -7.93 -16.38
N ARG A 59 -3.20 -6.93 -15.51
CA ARG A 59 -3.24 -5.51 -15.92
C ARG A 59 -1.89 -5.01 -16.44
N ALA A 60 -0.78 -5.47 -15.86
CA ALA A 60 0.55 -5.14 -16.38
C ALA A 60 0.74 -5.68 -17.81
N ARG A 61 0.32 -6.94 -18.06
CA ARG A 61 0.34 -7.53 -19.40
C ARG A 61 -0.54 -6.78 -20.39
N GLU A 62 -1.76 -6.45 -20.01
CA GLU A 62 -2.67 -5.65 -20.85
C GLU A 62 -2.09 -4.28 -21.20
N ALA A 63 -1.46 -3.59 -20.23
CA ALA A 63 -0.83 -2.30 -20.46
C ALA A 63 0.39 -2.40 -21.39
N PHE A 64 1.16 -3.49 -21.31
CA PHE A 64 2.31 -3.73 -22.17
C PHE A 64 1.93 -4.01 -23.63
N LEU A 65 0.78 -4.65 -23.87
CA LEU A 65 0.30 -5.02 -25.20
C LEU A 65 -0.46 -3.88 -25.92
N LYS A 66 -0.66 -2.73 -25.26
CA LYS A 66 -1.27 -1.54 -25.86
C LYS A 66 -0.21 -0.62 -26.43
#